data_AF-A0AAY5EJE4-F1
#
_entry.id   AF-A0AAY5EJE4-F1
#
_cell.length_a   1.000
_cell.length_b   1.000
_cell.length_c   1.000
_cell.angle_alpha   90.00
_cell.angle_beta   90.00
_cell.angle_gamma   90.00
#
_symmetry.space_group_name_H-M   'P 1'
#
loop_
_entity.id
_entity.type
_entity.pdbx_description
1 polymer ?
#
loop_
_entity_poly.entity_id
_entity_poly.type
_entity_poly.pdbx_seq_one_letter_code
_entity_poly.pdbx_strand_id
1 'polypeptide(L)'
;MVEWTDFERATIQDIFSKIDYDSAGHNALTRCLVVYPWTQRYFAKFGNLYNAAAIMGNPSVAAHGAVVLRGLERAVKNMDNIKAAYTELSVLHSEKLHVDPDNFRLLGDCITIVVAAKMGVSFTPDVQAAFQKFLAVVMAALRKQYQ
;
A
#
# COMPACT_ATOMS: atom_id res chain seq x y z
N MET A 1 0.54 18.75 11.43
CA MET A 1 1.01 17.39 11.75
C MET A 1 -0.23 16.56 12.02
N VAL A 2 -0.26 15.27 11.71
CA VAL A 2 -1.42 14.44 12.05
C VAL A 2 -1.22 13.94 13.48
N GLU A 3 -2.22 14.14 14.33
CA GLU A 3 -2.22 13.63 15.70
C GLU A 3 -2.74 12.19 15.69
N TRP A 4 -2.06 11.30 16.42
CA TRP A 4 -2.44 9.90 16.58
C TRP A 4 -2.87 9.64 18.01
N THR A 5 -4.05 9.05 18.19
CA THR A 5 -4.46 8.52 19.49
C THR A 5 -3.68 7.25 19.83
N ASP A 6 -3.64 6.89 21.11
CA ASP A 6 -3.04 5.63 21.57
C ASP A 6 -3.70 4.41 20.91
N PHE A 7 -5.03 4.46 20.75
CA PHE A 7 -5.79 3.41 20.07
C PHE A 7 -5.36 3.25 18.60
N GLU A 8 -5.24 4.35 17.85
CA GLU A 8 -4.81 4.28 16.45
C GLU A 8 -3.39 3.75 16.34
N ARG A 9 -2.45 4.20 17.19
CA ARG A 9 -1.08 3.68 17.22
C ARG A 9 -1.04 2.19 17.49
N ALA A 10 -1.70 1.75 18.55
CA ALA A 10 -1.74 0.34 18.93
C ALA A 10 -2.36 -0.51 17.81
N THR A 11 -3.45 -0.02 17.20
CA THR A 11 -4.13 -0.72 16.10
C THR A 11 -3.23 -0.89 14.88
N ILE A 12 -2.57 0.18 14.43
CA ILE A 12 -1.66 0.08 13.28
C ILE A 12 -0.47 -0.84 13.59
N GLN A 13 0.14 -0.72 14.77
CA GLN A 13 1.23 -1.60 15.17
C GLN A 13 0.80 -3.07 15.22
N ASP A 14 -0.39 -3.35 15.77
CA ASP A 14 -0.93 -4.70 15.88
C ASP A 14 -1.15 -5.33 14.50
N ILE A 15 -1.79 -4.61 13.57
CA ILE A 15 -2.02 -5.08 12.19
C ILE A 15 -0.70 -5.45 11.53
N PHE A 16 0.30 -4.55 11.57
CA PHE A 16 1.58 -4.76 10.90
C PHE A 16 2.47 -5.78 11.62
N SER A 17 2.21 -6.09 12.90
CA SER A 17 2.91 -7.17 13.62
C SER A 17 2.41 -8.57 13.24
N LYS A 18 1.18 -8.68 12.73
CA LYS A 18 0.51 -9.96 12.42
C LYS A 18 0.41 -10.27 10.93
N ILE A 19 0.58 -9.28 10.07
CA ILE A 19 0.42 -9.47 8.63
C ILE A 19 1.61 -10.24 8.03
N ASP A 20 1.32 -11.22 7.18
CA ASP A 20 2.32 -11.81 6.29
C ASP A 20 2.56 -10.85 5.12
N TYR A 21 3.72 -10.19 5.14
CA TYR A 21 4.11 -9.17 4.16
C TYR A 21 4.16 -9.72 2.73
N ASP A 22 4.61 -10.97 2.56
CA ASP A 22 4.82 -11.52 1.24
C ASP A 22 3.47 -11.91 0.64
N SER A 23 2.63 -12.61 1.40
CA SER A 23 1.28 -12.97 0.97
C SER A 23 0.36 -11.76 0.78
N ALA A 24 0.29 -10.85 1.76
CA ALA A 24 -0.61 -9.70 1.68
C ALA A 24 -0.16 -8.70 0.60
N GLY A 25 1.15 -8.47 0.47
CA GLY A 25 1.72 -7.61 -0.56
C GLY A 25 1.44 -8.15 -1.96
N HIS A 26 1.69 -9.44 -2.19
CA HIS A 26 1.36 -10.11 -3.46
C HIS A 26 -0.13 -9.99 -3.79
N ASN A 27 -1.01 -10.32 -2.84
CA ASN A 27 -2.46 -10.27 -3.06
C ASN A 27 -2.96 -8.85 -3.36
N ALA A 28 -2.43 -7.84 -2.68
CA ALA A 28 -2.84 -6.46 -2.89
C ALA A 28 -2.39 -5.93 -4.27
N LEU A 29 -1.13 -6.18 -4.66
CA LEU A 29 -0.63 -5.75 -5.96
C LEU A 29 -1.30 -6.52 -7.12
N THR A 30 -1.46 -7.83 -7.00
CA THR A 30 -2.23 -8.66 -7.95
C THR A 30 -3.64 -8.11 -8.14
N ARG A 31 -4.36 -7.82 -7.04
CA ARG A 31 -5.70 -7.23 -7.11
C ARG A 31 -5.69 -5.88 -7.82
N CYS A 32 -4.74 -5.01 -7.53
CA CYS A 32 -4.63 -3.70 -8.16
C CYS A 32 -4.42 -3.83 -9.68
N LEU A 33 -3.50 -4.69 -10.11
CA LEU A 33 -3.20 -4.91 -11.54
C LEU A 33 -4.37 -5.57 -12.30
N VAL A 34 -5.19 -6.38 -11.63
CA VAL A 34 -6.36 -7.03 -12.24
C VAL A 34 -7.56 -6.08 -12.31
N VAL A 35 -7.89 -5.41 -11.20
CA VAL A 35 -9.09 -4.55 -11.08
C VAL A 35 -8.89 -3.21 -11.80
N TYR A 36 -7.66 -2.71 -11.82
CA TYR A 36 -7.30 -1.42 -12.42
C TYR A 36 -6.23 -1.64 -13.50
N PRO A 37 -6.57 -2.24 -14.66
CA PRO A 37 -5.60 -2.74 -15.63
C PRO A 37 -4.68 -1.65 -16.22
N TRP A 38 -5.10 -0.38 -16.21
CA TRP A 38 -4.23 0.73 -16.63
C TRP A 38 -2.97 0.87 -15.76
N THR A 39 -2.99 0.37 -14.52
CA THR A 39 -1.81 0.38 -13.62
C THR A 39 -0.69 -0.55 -14.12
N GLN A 40 -1.00 -1.54 -14.97
CA GLN A 40 -0.02 -2.45 -15.55
C GLN A 40 1.04 -1.71 -16.39
N ARG A 41 0.73 -0.51 -16.90
CA ARG A 41 1.65 0.30 -17.72
C ARG A 41 2.99 0.62 -17.01
N TYR A 42 2.99 0.67 -15.68
CA TYR A 42 4.20 0.96 -14.89
C TYR A 42 5.10 -0.27 -14.69
N PHE A 43 4.62 -1.46 -15.06
CA PHE A 43 5.26 -2.74 -14.76
C PHE A 43 5.66 -3.51 -16.02
N ALA A 44 5.98 -2.82 -17.11
CA ALA A 44 6.37 -3.46 -18.39
C ALA A 44 7.53 -4.47 -18.26
N LYS A 45 8.42 -4.27 -17.28
CA LYS A 45 9.55 -5.17 -17.00
C LYS A 45 9.17 -6.46 -16.28
N PHE A 46 7.92 -6.61 -15.82
CA PHE A 46 7.47 -7.79 -15.09
C PHE A 46 7.06 -8.94 -16.02
N GLY A 47 7.13 -8.74 -17.34
CA GLY A 47 6.78 -9.78 -18.31
C GLY A 47 5.27 -9.91 -18.48
N ASN A 48 4.77 -11.15 -18.48
CA ASN A 48 3.37 -11.43 -18.82
C ASN A 48 2.40 -10.98 -17.71
N LEU A 49 1.59 -9.97 -18.01
CA LEU A 49 0.49 -9.46 -17.18
C LEU A 49 -0.87 -9.52 -17.91
N TYR A 50 -0.99 -10.35 -18.97
CA TYR A 50 -2.13 -10.32 -19.89
C TYR A 50 -3.48 -10.65 -19.26
N ASN A 51 -3.52 -11.54 -18.29
CA ASN A 51 -4.75 -11.97 -17.62
C ASN A 51 -4.53 -12.23 -16.13
N ALA A 52 -5.62 -12.42 -15.38
CA ALA A 52 -5.57 -12.59 -13.93
C ALA A 52 -4.69 -13.77 -13.47
N ALA A 53 -4.73 -14.90 -14.18
CA ALA A 53 -3.90 -16.06 -13.86
C ALA A 53 -2.41 -15.77 -14.08
N ALA A 54 -2.06 -15.09 -15.18
CA ALA A 54 -0.69 -14.67 -15.46
C ALA A 54 -0.17 -13.69 -14.41
N ILE A 55 -0.97 -12.69 -14.00
CA ILE A 55 -0.60 -11.72 -12.97
C ILE A 55 -0.41 -12.42 -11.61
N MET A 56 -1.35 -13.28 -11.22
CA MET A 56 -1.30 -14.01 -9.95
C MET A 56 -0.11 -14.96 -9.89
N GLY A 57 0.24 -15.62 -10.99
CA GLY A 57 1.42 -16.50 -11.07
C GLY A 57 2.75 -15.77 -11.26
N ASN A 58 2.77 -14.43 -11.33
CA ASN A 58 3.97 -13.69 -11.71
C ASN A 58 4.92 -13.47 -10.51
N PRO A 59 6.15 -14.00 -10.54
CA PRO A 59 7.09 -13.88 -9.42
C PRO A 59 7.56 -12.43 -9.19
N SER A 60 7.63 -11.60 -10.23
CA SER A 60 7.97 -10.17 -10.08
C SER A 60 6.86 -9.39 -9.40
N VAL A 61 5.59 -9.74 -9.67
CA VAL A 61 4.44 -9.17 -8.94
C VAL A 61 4.48 -9.57 -7.46
N ALA A 62 4.76 -10.84 -7.16
CA ALA A 62 4.92 -11.29 -5.77
C ALA A 62 6.04 -10.53 -5.04
N ALA A 63 7.24 -10.49 -5.63
CA ALA A 63 8.39 -9.81 -5.04
C ALA A 63 8.13 -8.30 -4.84
N HIS A 64 7.55 -7.62 -5.83
CA HIS A 64 7.29 -6.19 -5.71
C HIS A 64 6.14 -5.88 -4.75
N GLY A 65 5.12 -6.73 -4.67
CA GLY A 65 4.06 -6.62 -3.68
C GLY A 65 4.61 -6.61 -2.25
N ALA A 66 5.57 -7.49 -1.96
CA ALA A 66 6.26 -7.51 -0.67
C ALA A 66 7.06 -6.22 -0.42
N VAL A 67 7.73 -5.68 -1.43
CA VAL A 67 8.45 -4.39 -1.34
C VAL A 67 7.49 -3.25 -0.98
N VAL A 68 6.33 -3.18 -1.65
CA VAL A 68 5.30 -2.17 -1.35
C VAL A 68 4.85 -2.26 0.10
N LEU A 69 4.47 -3.46 0.55
CA LEU A 69 3.90 -3.63 1.88
C LEU A 69 4.95 -3.39 2.98
N ARG A 70 6.21 -3.81 2.78
CA ARG A 70 7.34 -3.45 3.66
C ARG A 70 7.64 -1.95 3.63
N GLY A 71 7.40 -1.27 2.52
CA GLY A 71 7.44 0.19 2.44
C GLY A 71 6.54 0.86 3.49
N LEU A 72 5.36 0.28 3.77
CA LEU A 72 4.45 0.78 4.80
C LEU A 72 5.01 0.64 6.22
N GLU A 73 5.89 -0.32 6.52
CA GLU A 73 6.57 -0.37 7.84
C GLU A 73 7.32 0.92 8.14
N ARG A 74 7.88 1.59 7.11
CA ARG A 74 8.54 2.88 7.30
C ARG A 74 7.57 3.90 7.89
N ALA A 75 6.31 3.90 7.47
CA ALA A 75 5.30 4.79 8.02
C ALA A 75 4.89 4.40 9.44
N VAL A 76 4.75 3.10 9.72
CA VAL A 76 4.46 2.58 11.08
C VAL A 76 5.56 2.99 12.07
N LYS A 77 6.83 2.93 11.66
CA LYS A 77 7.99 3.32 12.49
C LYS A 77 8.13 4.85 12.64
N ASN A 78 7.46 5.63 11.80
CA ASN A 78 7.59 7.09 11.75
C ASN A 78 6.21 7.80 11.75
N MET A 79 5.25 7.31 12.53
CA MET A 79 3.85 7.79 12.46
C MET A 79 3.71 9.32 12.61
N ASP A 80 4.52 9.97 13.44
CA ASP A 80 4.47 11.44 13.63
C ASP A 80 5.14 12.22 12.48
N ASN A 81 5.94 11.55 11.64
CA ASN A 81 6.77 12.17 10.63
C ASN A 81 6.76 11.43 9.27
N ILE A 82 5.63 10.78 8.93
CA ILE A 82 5.47 10.00 7.68
C ILE A 82 5.86 10.83 6.46
N LYS A 83 5.46 12.10 6.43
CA LYS A 83 5.76 13.01 5.31
C LYS A 83 7.27 13.12 5.04
N ALA A 84 8.10 13.33 6.05
CA ALA A 84 9.54 13.43 5.86
C ALA A 84 10.13 12.07 5.46
N ALA A 85 9.70 10.99 6.12
CA ALA A 85 10.18 9.63 5.86
C ALA A 85 9.92 9.12 4.43
N TYR A 86 8.91 9.69 3.77
CA TYR A 86 8.48 9.33 2.41
C TYR A 86 8.97 10.28 1.32
N THR A 87 9.75 11.32 1.66
CA THR A 87 10.21 12.35 0.71
C THR A 87 10.86 11.74 -0.54
N GLU A 88 11.88 10.88 -0.34
CA GLU A 88 12.59 10.23 -1.46
C GLU A 88 11.68 9.31 -2.28
N LEU A 89 10.72 8.65 -1.62
CA LEU A 89 9.78 7.76 -2.29
C LEU A 89 8.77 8.55 -3.13
N SER A 90 8.35 9.72 -2.65
CA SER A 90 7.51 10.65 -3.39
C SER A 90 8.24 11.19 -4.63
N VAL A 91 9.52 11.61 -4.50
CA VAL A 91 10.37 12.00 -5.65
C VAL A 91 10.50 10.85 -6.65
N LEU A 92 10.77 9.63 -6.19
CA LEU A 92 10.87 8.46 -7.07
C LEU A 92 9.59 8.26 -7.89
N HIS A 93 8.42 8.26 -7.25
CA HIS A 93 7.16 7.98 -7.94
C HIS A 93 6.70 9.12 -8.86
N SER A 94 6.96 10.37 -8.47
CA SER A 94 6.59 11.56 -9.26
C SER A 94 7.55 11.83 -10.42
N GLU A 95 8.83 12.00 -10.13
CA GLU A 95 9.81 12.54 -11.08
C GLU A 95 10.50 11.48 -11.93
N LYS A 96 10.54 10.22 -11.49
CA LYS A 96 11.22 9.14 -12.22
C LYS A 96 10.26 8.12 -12.80
N LEU A 97 9.28 7.67 -12.01
CA LEU A 97 8.32 6.66 -12.44
C LEU A 97 7.08 7.27 -13.10
N HIS A 98 6.83 8.57 -12.89
CA HIS A 98 5.67 9.29 -13.39
C HIS A 98 4.34 8.56 -13.13
N VAL A 99 4.21 7.98 -11.94
CA VAL A 99 2.99 7.29 -11.52
C VAL A 99 1.93 8.33 -11.25
N ASP A 100 0.80 8.31 -11.94
CA ASP A 100 -0.32 9.19 -11.63
C ASP A 100 -0.74 9.02 -10.14
N PRO A 101 -0.79 10.13 -9.36
CA PRO A 101 -0.97 10.09 -7.91
C PRO A 101 -2.33 9.51 -7.46
N ASP A 102 -3.32 9.39 -8.35
CA ASP A 102 -4.58 8.73 -8.04
C ASP A 102 -4.46 7.21 -7.90
N ASN A 103 -3.42 6.61 -8.48
CA ASN A 103 -3.18 5.17 -8.33
C ASN A 103 -2.76 4.77 -6.90
N PHE A 104 -2.24 5.70 -6.08
CA PHE A 104 -1.96 5.41 -4.68
C PHE A 104 -3.24 5.07 -3.90
N ARG A 105 -4.36 5.73 -4.22
CA ARG A 105 -5.66 5.46 -3.62
C ARG A 105 -6.16 4.08 -3.98
N LEU A 106 -6.06 3.72 -5.26
CA LEU A 106 -6.47 2.41 -5.77
C LEU A 106 -5.72 1.27 -5.08
N LEU A 107 -4.40 1.44 -4.88
CA LEU A 107 -3.58 0.46 -4.18
C LEU A 107 -3.92 0.42 -2.67
N GLY A 108 -4.13 1.57 -2.03
CA GLY A 108 -4.57 1.66 -0.64
C GLY A 108 -5.89 0.93 -0.38
N ASP A 109 -6.87 1.09 -1.28
CA ASP A 109 -8.14 0.37 -1.24
C ASP A 109 -7.93 -1.15 -1.38
N CYS A 110 -7.04 -1.58 -2.30
CA CYS A 110 -6.72 -3.00 -2.46
C CYS A 110 -6.04 -3.60 -1.21
N ILE A 111 -5.12 -2.85 -0.59
CA ILE A 111 -4.47 -3.25 0.67
C ILE A 111 -5.51 -3.39 1.78
N THR A 112 -6.44 -2.44 1.88
CA THR A 112 -7.54 -2.49 2.86
C THR A 112 -8.37 -3.75 2.71
N ILE A 113 -8.77 -4.11 1.49
CA ILE A 113 -9.56 -5.31 1.23
C ILE A 113 -8.79 -6.58 1.64
N VAL A 114 -7.48 -6.63 1.36
CA VAL A 114 -6.65 -7.78 1.74
C VAL A 114 -6.50 -7.90 3.25
N VAL A 115 -6.25 -6.79 3.95
CA VAL A 115 -6.16 -6.76 5.43
C VAL A 115 -7.49 -7.18 6.05
N ALA A 116 -8.60 -6.62 5.57
CA ALA A 116 -9.94 -6.97 6.03
C ALA A 116 -10.23 -8.47 5.84
N ALA A 117 -9.91 -9.03 4.67
CA ALA A 117 -10.09 -10.45 4.40
C ALA A 117 -9.27 -11.36 5.32
N LYS A 118 -8.09 -10.91 5.77
CA LYS A 118 -7.24 -11.67 6.70
C LYS A 118 -7.68 -11.55 8.15
N MET A 119 -8.15 -10.38 8.57
CA MET A 119 -8.61 -10.13 9.94
C MET A 119 -10.05 -10.63 10.20
N GLY A 120 -10.86 -10.75 9.14
CA GLY A 120 -12.25 -11.18 9.24
C GLY A 120 -13.05 -10.26 10.17
N VAL A 121 -13.77 -10.85 11.12
CA VAL A 121 -14.61 -10.12 12.10
C VAL A 121 -13.82 -9.16 13.00
N SER A 122 -12.51 -9.34 13.11
CA SER A 122 -11.64 -8.45 13.90
C SER A 122 -11.34 -7.13 13.18
N PHE A 123 -11.64 -7.00 11.88
CA PHE A 123 -11.56 -5.73 11.16
C PHE A 123 -12.85 -4.91 11.38
N THR A 124 -13.04 -4.49 12.63
CA THR A 124 -14.21 -3.72 13.05
C THR A 124 -14.22 -2.33 12.39
N PRO A 125 -15.35 -1.61 12.41
CA PRO A 125 -15.42 -0.24 11.87
C PRO A 125 -14.37 0.71 12.45
N ASP A 126 -14.08 0.63 13.76
CA ASP A 126 -13.06 1.47 14.41
C ASP A 126 -11.63 1.12 13.96
N VAL A 127 -11.34 -0.18 13.82
CA VAL A 127 -10.06 -0.67 13.29
C VAL A 127 -9.89 -0.23 11.83
N GLN A 128 -10.94 -0.34 11.02
CA GLN A 128 -10.95 0.15 9.65
C GLN A 128 -10.73 1.66 9.61
N ALA A 129 -11.38 2.45 10.46
CA ALA A 129 -11.22 3.90 10.50
C ALA A 129 -9.77 4.30 10.82
N ALA A 130 -9.14 3.66 11.81
CA ALA A 130 -7.73 3.87 12.13
C ALA A 130 -6.82 3.50 10.94
N PHE A 131 -7.07 2.36 10.29
CA PHE A 131 -6.31 1.91 9.12
C PHE A 131 -6.47 2.83 7.91
N GLN A 132 -7.69 3.32 7.66
CA GLN A 132 -7.95 4.29 6.60
C GLN A 132 -7.25 5.61 6.85
N LYS A 133 -7.27 6.11 8.09
CA LYS A 133 -6.51 7.32 8.47
C LYS A 133 -5.02 7.11 8.20
N PHE A 134 -4.45 5.98 8.61
CA PHE A 134 -3.06 5.63 8.32
C PHE A 134 -2.72 5.66 6.83
N LEU A 135 -3.49 4.97 5.99
CA LEU A 135 -3.27 4.97 4.54
C LEU A 135 -3.45 6.37 3.94
N ALA A 136 -4.43 7.15 4.41
CA ALA A 136 -4.63 8.53 3.95
C ALA A 136 -3.40 9.41 4.19
N VAL A 137 -2.77 9.29 5.35
CA VAL A 137 -1.52 10.02 5.66
C VAL A 137 -0.37 9.56 4.78
N VAL A 138 -0.23 8.25 4.57
CA VAL A 138 0.79 7.69 3.66
C VAL A 138 0.60 8.20 2.23
N MET A 139 -0.63 8.20 1.73
CA MET A 139 -0.94 8.70 0.40
C MET A 139 -0.67 10.20 0.27
N ALA A 140 -1.03 10.99 1.27
CA ALA A 140 -0.73 12.42 1.28
C ALA A 140 0.80 12.68 1.27
N ALA A 141 1.57 11.83 1.94
CA ALA A 141 3.03 11.89 1.91
C ALA A 141 3.62 11.50 0.54
N LEU A 142 3.12 10.43 -0.08
CA LEU A 142 3.53 10.00 -1.43
C LEU A 142 3.20 11.03 -2.51
N ARG A 143 2.09 11.75 -2.35
CA ARG A 143 1.65 12.81 -3.28
C ARG A 143 2.43 14.10 -3.14
N LYS A 144 3.32 14.24 -2.15
CA LYS A 144 3.84 15.56 -1.76
C LYS A 144 4.69 16.25 -2.83
N GLN A 145 5.40 15.49 -3.66
CA GLN A 145 6.30 16.02 -4.70
C GLN A 145 5.66 16.10 -6.09
N TYR A 146 4.38 15.74 -6.21
CA TYR A 146 3.63 15.94 -7.43
C TYR A 146 3.32 17.44 -7.57
N GLN A 147 3.74 18.03 -8.69
CA GLN A 147 3.50 19.43 -9.05
C GLN A 147 2.15 19.58 -9.74
#